data_AF-B4DXN4-F1
#
_entry.id   AF-B4DXN4-F1
#
_cell.length_a   1.000
_cell.length_b   1.000
_cell.length_c   1.000
_cell.angle_alpha   90.00
_cell.angle_beta   90.00
_cell.angle_gamma   90.00
#
_symmetry.space_group_name_H-M   'P 1'
#
loop_
_entity.id
_entity.type
_entity.pdbx_description
1 polymer ?
#
loop_
_entity_poly.entity_id
_entity_poly.type
_entity_poly.pdbx_seq_one_letter_code
_entity_poly.pdbx_strand_id
1 'polypeptide(L)'
;MEPVETWTPGKVATWLRGLDDSLQDYPFEDWQLPGKNLLQLCPQSLEALAVRSLGHQELILGGVEQLQALSSRLQTENLQSLTEGLLGATHDFQSIVQGCLGDCAKTPIDVLCAAVELLHEADALLFWLSRYLFSHLNDFSACQEIRDLLEELSQVLHEDGPAAEKEGTVLRICSHVAGICHNILVCCPKELLEQKAVLEQVQLDSPLGLEIHTTSNCQHFVSQVDTQVPTDSRLQIQPGDEVVQINEQVVVGWPRKNMVRELLREPAGLSLVLKKIPIPETPPQVTGSVQVCLGGETVGSSHPPCPPQGPI
;
A
#
# COMPACT_ATOMS: atom_id res chain seq x y z
N MET A 1 9.37 3.43 17.30
CA MET A 1 8.78 2.09 17.44
C MET A 1 9.91 1.09 17.71
N GLU A 2 9.79 0.27 18.74
CA GLU A 2 10.73 -0.84 18.97
C GLU A 2 10.42 -2.03 18.04
N PRO A 3 11.44 -2.83 17.64
CA PRO A 3 11.21 -4.02 16.81
C PRO A 3 10.23 -4.99 17.45
N VAL A 4 9.35 -5.61 16.65
CA VAL A 4 8.35 -6.55 17.17
C VAL A 4 9.00 -7.74 17.88
N GLU A 5 10.17 -8.19 17.42
CA GLU A 5 10.92 -9.28 18.03
C GLU A 5 11.27 -9.04 19.51
N THR A 6 11.42 -7.78 19.93
CA THR A 6 11.78 -7.39 21.30
C THR A 6 10.56 -7.19 22.20
N TRP A 7 9.34 -7.31 21.67
CA TRP A 7 8.14 -7.08 22.45
C TRP A 7 8.00 -8.06 23.61
N THR A 8 7.64 -7.51 24.76
CA THR A 8 7.27 -8.30 25.93
C THR A 8 5.94 -9.00 25.71
N PRO A 9 5.67 -10.11 26.42
CA PRO A 9 4.37 -10.77 26.35
C PRO A 9 3.18 -9.87 26.65
N GLY A 10 3.35 -8.89 27.56
CA GLY A 10 2.32 -7.90 27.84
C GLY A 10 2.01 -7.01 26.64
N LYS A 11 3.03 -6.54 25.91
CA LYS A 11 2.82 -5.76 24.69
C LYS A 11 2.16 -6.58 23.58
N VAL A 12 2.55 -7.85 23.44
CA VAL A 12 1.92 -8.78 22.49
C VAL A 12 0.44 -8.98 22.82
N ALA A 13 0.11 -9.22 24.10
CA ALA A 13 -1.27 -9.37 24.54
C ALA A 13 -2.09 -8.11 24.24
N THR A 14 -1.60 -6.91 24.58
CA THR A 14 -2.29 -5.65 24.26
C THR A 14 -2.48 -5.47 22.76
N TRP A 15 -1.50 -5.83 21.93
CA TRP A 15 -1.64 -5.80 20.48
C TRP A 15 -2.73 -6.76 19.97
N LEU A 16 -2.75 -8.01 20.44
CA LEU A 16 -3.77 -9.00 20.08
C LEU A 16 -5.18 -8.55 20.48
N ARG A 17 -5.32 -7.88 21.63
CA ARG A 17 -6.59 -7.30 22.11
C ARG A 17 -7.17 -6.24 21.17
N GLY A 18 -6.39 -5.62 20.30
CA GLY A 18 -6.91 -4.64 19.35
C GLY A 18 -7.23 -5.18 17.95
N LEU A 19 -6.95 -6.46 17.67
CA LEU A 19 -7.21 -7.05 16.36
C LEU A 19 -8.70 -7.19 16.05
N ASP A 20 -9.49 -7.80 16.94
CA ASP A 20 -10.94 -7.92 16.73
C ASP A 20 -11.68 -8.21 18.04
N ASP A 21 -12.95 -7.79 18.11
CA ASP A 21 -13.79 -8.02 19.30
C ASP A 21 -14.12 -9.52 19.50
N SER A 22 -14.12 -10.33 18.43
CA SER A 22 -14.34 -11.78 18.49
C SER A 22 -13.19 -12.56 19.15
N LEU A 23 -12.01 -11.94 19.25
CA LEU A 23 -10.81 -12.57 19.79
C LEU A 23 -10.65 -12.35 21.31
N GLN A 24 -11.50 -11.54 21.94
CA GLN A 24 -11.30 -11.10 23.33
C GLN A 24 -11.47 -12.22 24.37
N ASP A 25 -12.11 -13.33 24.02
CA ASP A 25 -12.28 -14.46 24.93
C ASP A 25 -10.99 -15.31 25.08
N TYR A 26 -9.99 -15.10 24.23
CA TYR A 26 -8.72 -15.78 24.35
C TYR A 26 -7.88 -15.21 25.52
N PRO A 27 -7.22 -16.08 26.31
CA PRO A 27 -6.42 -15.66 27.45
C PRO A 27 -5.02 -15.23 27.01
N PHE A 28 -4.93 -14.14 26.24
CA PHE A 28 -3.66 -13.65 25.66
C PHE A 28 -2.58 -13.39 26.71
N GLU A 29 -2.96 -12.92 27.89
CA GLU A 29 -2.05 -12.66 29.01
C GLU A 29 -1.44 -13.96 29.56
N ASP A 30 -2.16 -15.09 29.49
CA ASP A 30 -1.68 -16.40 29.93
C ASP A 30 -0.76 -17.08 28.91
N TRP A 31 -0.86 -16.70 27.63
CA TRP A 31 -0.01 -17.26 26.57
C TRP A 31 1.47 -16.97 26.79
N GLN A 32 1.78 -15.88 27.53
CA GLN A 32 3.15 -15.42 27.77
C GLN A 32 3.99 -15.37 26.48
N LEU A 33 3.33 -15.03 25.36
CA LEU A 33 3.87 -15.11 24.01
C LEU A 33 4.82 -13.94 23.75
N PRO A 34 6.15 -14.15 23.61
CA PRO A 34 7.06 -13.07 23.29
C PRO A 34 6.96 -12.66 21.82
N GLY A 35 7.35 -11.42 21.50
CA GLY A 35 7.23 -10.87 20.14
C GLY A 35 7.94 -11.67 19.05
N LYS A 36 9.13 -12.22 19.34
CA LYS A 36 9.82 -13.14 18.41
C LYS A 36 9.00 -14.38 18.03
N ASN A 37 8.15 -14.88 18.95
CA ASN A 37 7.29 -16.03 18.69
C ASN A 37 5.99 -15.60 18.01
N LEU A 38 5.50 -14.38 18.30
CA LEU A 38 4.37 -13.79 17.57
C LEU A 38 4.64 -13.77 16.06
N LEU A 39 5.83 -13.30 15.66
CA LEU A 39 6.24 -13.26 14.25
C LEU A 39 6.48 -14.65 13.62
N GLN A 40 6.36 -15.73 14.39
CA GLN A 40 6.55 -17.11 13.89
C GLN A 40 5.28 -17.93 14.06
N LEU A 41 4.15 -17.28 14.36
CA LEU A 41 2.87 -17.96 14.44
C LEU A 41 2.50 -18.58 13.08
N CYS A 42 1.95 -19.77 13.18
CA CYS A 42 1.40 -20.55 12.10
C CYS A 42 0.10 -21.24 12.58
N PRO A 43 -0.73 -21.77 11.68
CA PRO A 43 -1.98 -22.44 12.03
C PRO A 43 -1.81 -23.49 13.14
N GLN A 44 -0.75 -24.31 13.06
CA GLN A 44 -0.50 -25.37 14.04
C GLN A 44 -0.15 -24.84 15.43
N SER A 45 0.63 -23.75 15.50
CA SER A 45 0.94 -23.10 16.78
C SER A 45 -0.27 -22.42 17.41
N LEU A 46 -1.16 -21.86 16.59
CA LEU A 46 -2.42 -21.25 17.03
C LEU A 46 -3.38 -22.31 17.58
N GLU A 47 -3.46 -23.47 16.95
CA GLU A 47 -4.22 -24.61 17.49
C GLU A 47 -3.71 -25.07 18.86
N ALA A 48 -2.39 -25.05 19.07
CA ALA A 48 -1.79 -25.36 20.37
C ALA A 48 -2.14 -24.32 21.45
N LEU A 49 -2.43 -23.08 21.04
CA LEU A 49 -2.97 -22.00 21.88
C LEU A 49 -4.51 -22.01 21.96
N ALA A 50 -5.14 -23.12 21.54
CA ALA A 50 -6.59 -23.35 21.49
C ALA A 50 -7.38 -22.48 20.49
N VAL A 51 -6.69 -21.79 19.57
CA VAL A 51 -7.32 -21.06 18.46
C VAL A 51 -7.59 -22.03 17.30
N ARG A 52 -8.76 -22.67 17.31
CA ARG A 52 -9.16 -23.65 16.28
C ARG A 52 -10.09 -23.10 15.20
N SER A 53 -10.75 -21.96 15.47
CA SER A 53 -11.62 -21.32 14.49
C SER A 53 -10.78 -20.77 13.35
N LEU A 54 -11.05 -21.20 12.11
CA LEU A 54 -10.32 -20.72 10.94
C LEU A 54 -10.38 -19.20 10.83
N GLY A 55 -11.57 -18.60 11.00
CA GLY A 55 -11.71 -17.14 10.96
C GLY A 55 -10.87 -16.41 12.02
N HIS A 56 -10.72 -17.00 13.21
CA HIS A 56 -9.87 -16.41 14.26
C HIS A 56 -8.37 -16.57 13.92
N GLN A 57 -7.98 -17.68 13.31
CA GLN A 57 -6.61 -17.86 12.83
C GLN A 57 -6.29 -16.83 11.74
N GLU A 58 -7.17 -16.63 10.76
CA GLU A 58 -6.98 -15.64 9.69
C GLU A 58 -6.84 -14.22 10.23
N LEU A 59 -7.66 -13.81 11.20
CA LEU A 59 -7.54 -12.49 11.83
C LEU A 59 -6.18 -12.29 12.51
N ILE A 60 -5.70 -13.30 13.24
CA ILE A 60 -4.41 -13.20 13.94
C ILE A 60 -3.25 -13.24 12.93
N LEU A 61 -3.25 -14.21 12.01
CA LEU A 61 -2.18 -14.39 11.03
C LEU A 61 -2.11 -13.21 10.07
N GLY A 62 -3.25 -12.67 9.62
CA GLY A 62 -3.28 -11.46 8.79
C GLY A 62 -2.68 -10.25 9.51
N GLY A 63 -2.96 -10.07 10.81
CA GLY A 63 -2.31 -9.04 11.61
C GLY A 63 -0.79 -9.24 11.75
N VAL A 64 -0.36 -10.50 11.96
CA VAL A 64 1.06 -10.86 12.08
C VAL A 64 1.79 -10.61 10.76
N GLU A 65 1.19 -10.93 9.63
CA GLU A 65 1.72 -10.65 8.29
C GLU A 65 1.96 -9.15 8.09
N GLN A 66 1.03 -8.29 8.51
CA GLN A 66 1.23 -6.83 8.45
C GLN A 66 2.40 -6.36 9.33
N LEU A 67 2.57 -6.93 10.53
CA LEU A 67 3.71 -6.61 11.40
C LEU A 67 5.05 -7.07 10.81
N GLN A 68 5.09 -8.26 10.21
CA GLN A 68 6.26 -8.77 9.51
C GLN A 68 6.59 -7.87 8.31
N ALA A 69 5.59 -7.53 7.50
CA ALA A 69 5.74 -6.67 6.34
C ALA A 69 6.29 -5.30 6.74
N LEU A 70 5.79 -4.67 7.81
CA LEU A 70 6.36 -3.43 8.31
C LEU A 70 7.84 -3.59 8.71
N SER A 71 8.18 -4.66 9.43
CA SER A 71 9.53 -4.88 9.97
C SER A 71 10.56 -5.17 8.87
N SER A 72 10.18 -5.98 7.88
CA SER A 72 11.07 -6.38 6.78
C SER A 72 11.17 -5.30 5.71
N ARG A 73 10.05 -4.67 5.34
CA ARG A 73 9.98 -3.74 4.19
C ARG A 73 10.49 -2.34 4.54
N LEU A 74 10.42 -1.89 5.79
CA LEU A 74 10.84 -0.53 6.16
C LEU A 74 12.27 -0.17 5.68
N GLN A 75 13.20 -1.13 5.69
CA GLN A 75 14.60 -0.86 5.32
C GLN A 75 14.89 -1.03 3.82
N THR A 76 14.01 -1.69 3.08
CA THR A 76 14.25 -2.09 1.69
C THR A 76 13.27 -1.46 0.71
N GLU A 77 12.06 -1.14 1.16
CA GLU A 77 11.00 -0.58 0.34
C GLU A 77 11.32 0.84 -0.09
N ASN A 78 11.27 1.02 -1.40
CA ASN A 78 11.41 2.29 -2.10
C ASN A 78 10.67 2.17 -3.44
N LEU A 79 10.56 3.27 -4.18
CA LEU A 79 9.85 3.27 -5.46
C LEU A 79 10.44 2.24 -6.44
N GLN A 80 11.77 2.09 -6.47
CA GLN A 80 12.43 1.12 -7.33
C GLN A 80 12.00 -0.32 -7.02
N SER A 81 12.17 -0.79 -5.78
CA SER A 81 11.85 -2.16 -5.39
C SER A 81 10.36 -2.50 -5.56
N LEU A 82 9.47 -1.55 -5.28
CA LEU A 82 8.02 -1.71 -5.53
C LEU A 82 7.70 -1.83 -7.02
N THR A 83 8.35 -1.01 -7.84
CA THR A 83 8.14 -1.04 -9.29
C THR A 83 8.69 -2.32 -9.91
N GLU A 84 9.86 -2.78 -9.45
CA GLU A 84 10.46 -4.06 -9.84
C GLU A 84 9.60 -5.24 -9.38
N GLY A 85 9.04 -5.19 -8.16
CA GLY A 85 8.11 -6.20 -7.64
C GLY A 85 6.85 -6.33 -8.49
N LEU A 86 6.18 -5.22 -8.79
CA LEU A 86 5.02 -5.20 -9.68
C LEU A 86 5.36 -5.71 -11.08
N LEU A 87 6.52 -5.32 -11.63
CA LEU A 87 6.96 -5.77 -12.93
C LEU A 87 7.22 -7.29 -12.96
N GLY A 88 7.85 -7.83 -11.91
CA GLY A 88 8.06 -9.27 -11.73
C GLY A 88 6.73 -10.03 -11.67
N ALA A 89 5.82 -9.62 -10.77
CA ALA A 89 4.50 -10.24 -10.65
C ALA A 89 3.69 -10.17 -11.96
N THR A 90 3.82 -9.07 -12.72
CA THR A 90 3.18 -8.92 -14.03
C THR A 90 3.69 -9.97 -15.03
N HIS A 91 5.00 -10.19 -15.07
CA HIS A 91 5.60 -11.19 -15.96
C HIS A 91 5.29 -12.63 -15.55
N ASP A 92 5.32 -12.92 -14.26
CA ASP A 92 4.96 -14.25 -13.73
C ASP A 92 3.50 -14.56 -14.04
N PHE A 93 2.59 -13.60 -13.82
CA PHE A 93 1.19 -13.73 -14.17
C PHE A 93 0.98 -13.92 -15.68
N GLN A 94 1.67 -13.16 -16.53
CA GLN A 94 1.64 -13.37 -18.00
C GLN A 94 2.07 -14.79 -18.38
N SER A 95 3.14 -15.31 -17.78
CA SER A 95 3.64 -16.66 -18.05
C SER A 95 2.64 -17.74 -17.63
N ILE A 96 1.89 -17.52 -16.54
CA ILE A 96 0.87 -18.46 -16.06
C ILE A 96 -0.37 -18.39 -16.95
N VAL A 97 -0.79 -17.20 -17.38
CA VAL A 97 -1.97 -17.00 -18.21
C VAL A 97 -1.79 -17.58 -19.62
N GLN A 98 -0.59 -17.48 -20.19
CA GLN A 98 -0.31 -17.86 -21.57
C GLN A 98 -0.63 -19.35 -21.82
N GLY A 99 -1.69 -19.62 -22.58
CA GLY A 99 -2.16 -20.98 -22.89
C GLY A 99 -2.92 -21.71 -21.77
N CYS A 100 -3.12 -21.10 -20.61
CA CYS A 100 -3.87 -21.69 -19.48
C CYS A 100 -5.32 -21.21 -19.41
N LEU A 101 -5.66 -20.08 -20.03
CA LEU A 101 -7.02 -19.57 -20.13
C LEU A 101 -7.88 -20.24 -21.22
N GLY A 102 -7.52 -21.45 -21.69
CA GLY A 102 -8.27 -22.21 -22.72
C GLY A 102 -9.74 -22.50 -22.37
N ASP A 103 -10.42 -23.42 -23.07
CA ASP A 103 -11.87 -23.72 -22.94
C ASP A 103 -12.36 -24.25 -21.55
N CYS A 104 -11.65 -23.97 -20.46
CA CYS A 104 -12.13 -24.15 -19.11
C CYS A 104 -13.26 -23.15 -18.80
N ALA A 105 -14.41 -23.68 -18.36
CA ALA A 105 -15.55 -22.89 -17.91
C ALA A 105 -15.29 -22.05 -16.64
N LYS A 106 -14.12 -22.19 -16.00
CA LYS A 106 -13.71 -21.46 -14.79
C LYS A 106 -12.23 -21.13 -14.85
N THR A 107 -11.88 -19.95 -14.36
CA THR A 107 -10.49 -19.49 -14.22
C THR A 107 -9.71 -20.44 -13.30
N PRO A 108 -8.54 -20.96 -13.74
CA PRO A 108 -7.68 -21.81 -12.93
C PRO A 108 -7.26 -21.16 -11.61
N ILE A 109 -7.08 -21.97 -10.55
CA ILE A 109 -6.76 -21.47 -9.19
C ILE A 109 -5.39 -20.77 -9.17
N ASP A 110 -4.41 -21.33 -9.87
CA ASP A 110 -3.08 -20.75 -10.06
C ASP A 110 -3.14 -19.37 -10.72
N VAL A 111 -4.01 -19.18 -11.72
CA VAL A 111 -4.26 -17.85 -12.33
C VAL A 111 -4.86 -16.89 -11.30
N LEU A 112 -5.84 -17.34 -10.49
CA LEU A 112 -6.44 -16.50 -9.45
C LEU A 112 -5.43 -16.13 -8.36
N CYS A 113 -4.58 -17.07 -7.91
CA CYS A 113 -3.53 -16.81 -6.94
C CYS A 113 -2.53 -15.77 -7.48
N ALA A 114 -2.06 -15.94 -8.71
CA ALA A 114 -1.14 -15.00 -9.33
C ALA A 114 -1.78 -13.62 -9.58
N ALA A 115 -3.08 -13.56 -9.87
CA ALA A 115 -3.81 -12.28 -9.95
C ALA A 115 -3.88 -11.55 -8.60
N VAL A 116 -4.07 -12.30 -7.50
CA VAL A 116 -4.06 -11.72 -6.14
C VAL A 116 -2.67 -11.18 -5.79
N GLU A 117 -1.60 -11.91 -6.12
CA GLU A 117 -0.22 -11.44 -5.93
C GLU A 117 0.06 -10.17 -6.75
N LEU A 118 -0.38 -10.13 -8.02
CA LEU A 118 -0.26 -8.95 -8.88
C LEU A 118 -1.00 -7.73 -8.30
N LEU A 119 -2.22 -7.92 -7.80
CA LEU A 119 -3.00 -6.87 -7.13
C LEU A 119 -2.30 -6.36 -5.87
N HIS A 120 -1.70 -7.26 -5.09
CA HIS A 120 -0.98 -6.90 -3.87
C HIS A 120 0.24 -6.00 -4.16
N GLU A 121 1.08 -6.37 -5.13
CA GLU A 121 2.24 -5.57 -5.54
C GLU A 121 1.82 -4.21 -6.11
N ALA A 122 0.72 -4.18 -6.86
CA ALA A 122 0.20 -2.95 -7.43
C ALA A 122 -0.34 -1.99 -6.36
N ASP A 123 -1.12 -2.49 -5.41
CA ASP A 123 -1.59 -1.68 -4.29
C ASP A 123 -0.41 -1.13 -3.47
N ALA A 124 0.62 -1.94 -3.22
CA ALA A 124 1.83 -1.47 -2.53
C ALA A 124 2.50 -0.28 -3.28
N LEU A 125 2.67 -0.39 -4.60
CA LEU A 125 3.20 0.70 -5.42
C LEU A 125 2.27 1.93 -5.43
N LEU A 126 0.96 1.74 -5.58
CA LEU A 126 0.00 2.84 -5.62
C LEU A 126 -0.10 3.57 -4.28
N PHE A 127 -0.03 2.86 -3.15
CA PHE A 127 0.05 3.49 -1.82
C PHE A 127 1.34 4.30 -1.67
N TRP A 128 2.47 3.81 -2.19
CA TRP A 128 3.72 4.56 -2.22
C TRP A 128 3.62 5.83 -3.07
N LEU A 129 3.02 5.75 -4.26
CA LEU A 129 2.82 6.90 -5.14
C LEU A 129 1.77 7.88 -4.63
N SER A 130 0.88 7.45 -3.74
CA SER A 130 -0.11 8.34 -3.11
C SER A 130 0.53 9.31 -2.09
N ARG A 131 1.74 9.01 -1.60
CA ARG A 131 2.47 9.87 -0.65
C ARG A 131 2.76 11.24 -1.25
N TYR A 132 2.69 12.28 -0.42
CA TYR A 132 2.81 13.68 -0.80
C TYR A 132 3.97 14.01 -1.77
N LEU A 133 5.16 13.43 -1.53
CA LEU A 133 6.33 13.62 -2.40
C LEU A 133 6.07 13.23 -3.87
N PHE A 134 5.30 12.17 -4.10
CA PHE A 134 5.04 11.65 -5.45
C PHE A 134 3.77 12.24 -6.04
N SER A 135 2.69 12.31 -5.26
CA SER A 135 1.39 12.76 -5.73
C SER A 135 1.29 14.27 -5.94
N HIS A 136 1.93 15.08 -5.07
CA HIS A 136 1.79 16.53 -5.10
C HIS A 136 3.01 17.26 -5.67
N LEU A 137 4.22 16.71 -5.46
CA LEU A 137 5.45 17.40 -5.86
C LEU A 137 6.03 16.92 -7.21
N ASN A 138 5.73 15.68 -7.63
CA ASN A 138 6.33 15.07 -8.82
C ASN A 138 5.32 14.54 -9.85
N ASP A 139 4.02 14.79 -9.64
CA ASP A 139 2.91 14.47 -10.55
C ASP A 139 2.93 13.02 -11.09
N PHE A 140 2.98 12.04 -10.19
CA PHE A 140 2.77 10.62 -10.53
C PHE A 140 1.29 10.26 -10.71
N SER A 141 0.41 11.25 -10.94
CA SER A 141 -1.04 11.04 -11.04
C SER A 141 -1.41 10.07 -12.17
N ALA A 142 -0.68 10.08 -13.29
CA ALA A 142 -0.89 9.16 -14.41
C ALA A 142 -0.67 7.68 -14.02
N CYS A 143 0.14 7.39 -13.01
CA CYS A 143 0.36 6.01 -12.56
C CYS A 143 -0.86 5.42 -11.84
N GLN A 144 -1.87 6.24 -11.50
CA GLN A 144 -3.15 5.73 -10.99
C GLN A 144 -3.91 4.89 -12.02
N GLU A 145 -3.58 5.00 -13.32
CA GLU A 145 -4.12 4.14 -14.37
C GLU A 145 -3.86 2.64 -14.11
N ILE A 146 -2.79 2.29 -13.36
CA ILE A 146 -2.55 0.91 -12.92
C ILE A 146 -3.78 0.35 -12.17
N ARG A 147 -4.45 1.17 -11.36
CA ARG A 147 -5.65 0.76 -10.62
C ARG A 147 -6.78 0.37 -11.57
N ASP A 148 -7.07 1.23 -12.55
CA ASP A 148 -8.15 1.01 -13.51
C ASP A 148 -7.87 -0.23 -14.37
N LEU A 149 -6.62 -0.41 -14.80
CA LEU A 149 -6.16 -1.58 -15.56
C LEU A 149 -6.35 -2.88 -14.77
N LEU A 150 -6.05 -2.89 -13.48
CA LEU A 150 -6.18 -4.09 -12.65
C LEU A 150 -7.62 -4.37 -12.21
N GLU A 151 -8.45 -3.34 -12.12
CA GLU A 151 -9.90 -3.50 -11.98
C GLU A 151 -10.48 -4.15 -13.24
N GLU A 152 -10.09 -3.70 -14.44
CA GLU A 152 -10.45 -4.33 -15.72
C GLU A 152 -10.00 -5.80 -15.76
N LEU A 153 -8.75 -6.08 -15.36
CA LEU A 153 -8.22 -7.45 -15.28
C LEU A 153 -9.08 -8.33 -14.37
N SER A 154 -9.45 -7.81 -13.20
CA SER A 154 -10.30 -8.53 -12.25
C SER A 154 -11.67 -8.83 -12.85
N GLN A 155 -12.29 -7.87 -13.54
CA GLN A 155 -13.58 -8.07 -14.22
C GLN A 155 -13.46 -9.15 -15.31
N VAL A 156 -12.46 -9.04 -16.19
CA VAL A 156 -12.24 -10.02 -17.28
C VAL A 156 -12.04 -11.43 -16.74
N LEU A 157 -11.31 -11.60 -15.64
CA LEU A 157 -11.11 -12.93 -15.04
C LEU A 157 -12.41 -13.53 -14.48
N HIS A 158 -13.38 -12.71 -14.05
CA HIS A 158 -14.65 -13.16 -13.49
C HIS A 158 -15.77 -13.30 -14.54
N GLU A 159 -15.71 -12.58 -15.65
CA GLU A 159 -16.75 -12.62 -16.69
C GLU A 159 -16.67 -13.89 -17.56
N ASP A 160 -17.84 -14.40 -17.96
CA ASP A 160 -17.97 -15.49 -18.92
C ASP A 160 -17.75 -14.95 -20.35
N GLY A 161 -16.82 -15.54 -21.09
CA GLY A 161 -16.51 -15.13 -22.45
C GLY A 161 -15.55 -16.08 -23.16
N PRO A 162 -15.29 -15.87 -24.46
CA PRO A 162 -14.35 -16.70 -25.20
C PRO A 162 -12.95 -16.64 -24.59
N ALA A 163 -12.37 -17.80 -24.30
CA ALA A 163 -11.02 -17.99 -23.76
C ALA A 163 -9.96 -17.09 -24.42
N ALA A 164 -9.93 -17.08 -25.76
CA ALA A 164 -8.96 -16.34 -26.55
C ALA A 164 -9.11 -14.81 -26.41
N GLU A 165 -10.34 -14.30 -26.26
CA GLU A 165 -10.59 -12.86 -26.06
C GLU A 165 -10.17 -12.44 -24.65
N LYS A 166 -10.48 -13.27 -23.64
CA LYS A 166 -10.04 -13.05 -22.25
C LYS A 166 -8.51 -13.00 -22.18
N GLU A 167 -7.84 -14.00 -22.75
CA GLU A 167 -6.37 -14.06 -22.78
C GLU A 167 -5.77 -12.85 -23.50
N GLY A 168 -6.31 -12.46 -24.65
CA GLY A 168 -5.85 -11.27 -25.37
C GLY A 168 -5.96 -9.97 -24.54
N THR A 169 -7.08 -9.76 -23.87
CA THR A 169 -7.29 -8.58 -23.00
C THR A 169 -6.37 -8.61 -21.79
N VAL A 170 -6.23 -9.77 -21.13
CA VAL A 170 -5.32 -9.92 -19.98
C VAL A 170 -3.88 -9.61 -20.38
N LEU A 171 -3.39 -10.18 -21.48
CA LEU A 171 -2.03 -9.93 -21.96
C LEU A 171 -1.82 -8.45 -22.32
N ARG A 172 -2.81 -7.80 -22.95
CA ARG A 172 -2.78 -6.35 -23.24
C ARG A 172 -2.65 -5.52 -21.95
N ILE A 173 -3.44 -5.83 -20.92
CA ILE A 173 -3.39 -5.15 -19.63
C ILE A 173 -2.00 -5.31 -19.01
N CYS A 174 -1.48 -6.54 -18.95
CA CYS A 174 -0.16 -6.79 -18.40
C CYS A 174 0.96 -6.06 -19.16
N SER A 175 0.89 -6.01 -20.49
CA SER A 175 1.83 -5.20 -21.28
C SER A 175 1.75 -3.71 -20.94
N HIS A 176 0.56 -3.20 -20.65
CA HIS A 176 0.39 -1.80 -20.27
C HIS A 176 0.98 -1.52 -18.88
N VAL A 177 0.63 -2.33 -17.88
CA VAL A 177 1.19 -2.24 -16.52
C VAL A 177 2.72 -2.31 -16.56
N ALA A 178 3.28 -3.29 -17.31
CA ALA A 178 4.72 -3.40 -17.50
C ALA A 178 5.32 -2.14 -18.13
N GLY A 179 4.65 -1.54 -19.13
CA GLY A 179 5.08 -0.30 -19.76
C GLY A 179 5.15 0.87 -18.78
N ILE A 180 4.17 1.01 -17.89
CA ILE A 180 4.16 2.02 -16.82
C ILE A 180 5.35 1.78 -15.87
N CYS A 181 5.57 0.53 -15.42
CA CYS A 181 6.72 0.19 -14.56
C CYS A 181 8.07 0.54 -15.21
N HIS A 182 8.25 0.19 -16.49
CA HIS A 182 9.47 0.54 -17.22
C HIS A 182 9.69 2.06 -17.30
N ASN A 183 8.63 2.83 -17.56
CA ASN A 183 8.72 4.30 -17.59
C ASN A 183 9.14 4.86 -16.23
N ILE A 184 8.60 4.35 -15.12
CA ILE A 184 9.03 4.75 -13.77
C ILE A 184 10.52 4.46 -13.59
N LEU A 185 10.97 3.24 -13.89
CA LEU A 185 12.37 2.83 -13.68
C LEU A 185 13.37 3.59 -14.55
N VAL A 186 12.98 4.00 -15.76
CA VAL A 186 13.87 4.67 -16.72
C VAL A 186 13.85 6.20 -16.57
N CYS A 187 12.68 6.79 -16.35
CA CYS A 187 12.51 8.25 -16.39
C CYS A 187 12.61 8.92 -15.02
N CYS A 188 12.46 8.18 -13.92
CA CYS A 188 12.50 8.75 -12.58
C CYS A 188 13.95 9.03 -12.12
N PRO A 189 14.24 10.21 -11.54
CA PRO A 189 15.52 10.48 -10.90
C PRO A 189 15.88 9.42 -9.86
N LYS A 190 17.17 9.04 -9.82
CA LYS A 190 17.67 7.99 -8.93
C LYS A 190 17.36 8.29 -7.45
N GLU A 191 17.42 9.56 -7.07
CA GLU A 191 17.14 10.01 -5.71
C GLU A 191 15.69 9.72 -5.28
N LEU A 192 14.73 9.85 -6.21
CA LEU A 192 13.33 9.51 -5.95
C LEU A 192 13.08 8.00 -5.97
N LEU A 193 13.75 7.28 -6.89
CA LEU A 193 13.67 5.82 -6.99
C LEU A 193 14.16 5.12 -5.73
N GLU A 194 15.28 5.59 -5.18
CA GLU A 194 15.94 4.96 -4.04
C GLU A 194 15.46 5.50 -2.69
N GLN A 195 14.60 6.53 -2.67
CA GLN A 195 14.08 7.16 -1.46
C GLN A 195 13.39 6.12 -0.57
N LYS A 196 13.78 6.06 0.70
CA LYS A 196 13.23 5.09 1.67
C LYS A 196 12.24 5.74 2.62
N ALA A 197 11.34 4.93 3.15
CA ALA A 197 10.47 5.34 4.23
C ALA A 197 11.23 5.38 5.55
N VAL A 198 10.82 6.28 6.45
CA VAL A 198 11.32 6.38 7.82
C VAL A 198 10.16 6.33 8.80
N LEU A 199 10.45 5.90 10.03
CA LEU A 199 9.52 6.08 11.13
C LEU A 199 9.85 7.38 11.85
N GLU A 200 8.87 8.29 11.94
CA GLU A 200 9.00 9.57 12.61
C GLU A 200 7.94 9.67 13.70
N GLN A 201 8.36 10.10 14.90
CA GLN A 201 7.45 10.35 16.00
C GLN A 201 7.01 11.82 15.98
N VAL A 202 5.71 12.05 15.97
CA VAL A 202 5.07 13.37 15.98
C VAL A 202 4.22 13.51 17.23
N GLN A 203 4.24 14.70 17.82
CA GLN A 203 3.40 15.05 18.97
C GLN A 203 2.28 15.99 18.52
N LEU A 204 1.08 15.72 19.02
CA LEU A 204 -0.13 16.47 18.71
C LEU A 204 -0.89 16.80 19.98
N ASP A 205 -1.40 18.03 20.06
CA ASP A 205 -2.24 18.44 21.19
C ASP A 205 -3.61 17.75 21.17
N SER A 206 -4.10 17.38 19.96
CA SER A 206 -5.39 16.74 19.75
C SER A 206 -5.44 16.01 18.40
N PRO A 207 -6.17 14.87 18.28
CA PRO A 207 -6.45 14.23 17.00
C PRO A 207 -7.47 14.99 16.12
N LEU A 208 -8.10 16.05 16.64
CA LEU A 208 -9.09 16.84 15.89
C LEU A 208 -8.44 17.49 14.66
N GLY A 209 -9.00 17.21 13.48
CA GLY A 209 -8.50 17.72 12.21
C GLY A 209 -7.61 16.72 11.44
N LEU A 210 -7.33 15.54 12.00
CA LEU A 210 -6.77 14.44 11.23
C LEU A 210 -7.85 13.54 10.68
N GLU A 211 -7.92 13.44 9.36
CA GLU A 211 -8.73 12.42 8.72
C GLU A 211 -7.83 11.24 8.33
N ILE A 212 -8.21 10.05 8.79
CA ILE A 212 -7.50 8.81 8.50
C ILE A 212 -8.39 7.94 7.62
N HIS A 213 -7.88 7.55 6.46
CA HIS A 213 -8.42 6.49 5.62
C HIS A 213 -7.86 5.14 6.09
N THR A 214 -8.64 4.07 5.97
CA THR A 214 -8.19 2.72 6.33
C THR A 214 -8.52 1.76 5.21
N THR A 215 -7.50 1.02 4.75
CA THR A 215 -7.63 0.05 3.66
C THR A 215 -8.32 -1.23 4.14
N SER A 216 -8.70 -2.10 3.21
CA SER A 216 -9.21 -3.44 3.52
C SER A 216 -8.21 -4.27 4.32
N ASN A 217 -6.91 -4.06 4.12
CA ASN A 217 -5.82 -4.75 4.82
C ASN A 217 -5.40 -4.07 6.14
N CYS A 218 -6.25 -3.18 6.68
CA CYS A 218 -6.03 -2.52 7.96
C CYS A 218 -4.74 -1.67 8.03
N GLN A 219 -4.38 -1.03 6.91
CA GLN A 219 -3.37 0.03 6.89
C GLN A 219 -4.05 1.39 7.02
N HIS A 220 -3.46 2.29 7.81
CA HIS A 220 -4.08 3.56 8.18
C HIS A 220 -3.31 4.73 7.60
N PHE A 221 -3.90 5.44 6.64
CA PHE A 221 -3.26 6.56 5.96
C PHE A 221 -3.94 7.88 6.30
N VAL A 222 -3.17 8.92 6.57
CA VAL A 222 -3.69 10.29 6.70
C VAL A 222 -4.20 10.73 5.33
N SER A 223 -5.50 10.99 5.19
CA SER A 223 -6.09 11.49 3.95
C SER A 223 -6.08 13.02 3.90
N GLN A 224 -6.36 13.66 5.04
CA GLN A 224 -6.43 15.11 5.16
C GLN A 224 -5.93 15.58 6.52
N VAL A 225 -5.34 16.78 6.53
CA VAL A 225 -4.91 17.51 7.73
C VAL A 225 -5.56 18.89 7.72
N ASP A 226 -6.51 19.11 8.61
CA ASP A 226 -7.32 20.33 8.66
C ASP A 226 -6.55 21.53 9.23
N THR A 227 -6.90 22.70 8.71
CA THR A 227 -7.32 23.93 9.41
C THR A 227 -6.96 24.20 10.86
N GLN A 228 -7.25 23.23 11.72
CA GLN A 228 -7.16 23.39 13.18
C GLN A 228 -5.90 22.77 13.78
N VAL A 229 -5.17 21.95 13.02
CA VAL A 229 -3.88 21.39 13.44
C VAL A 229 -2.83 22.51 13.42
N PRO A 230 -2.00 22.70 14.47
CA PRO A 230 -0.96 23.73 14.49
C PRO A 230 -0.04 23.66 13.27
N THR A 231 0.42 24.82 12.78
CA THR A 231 1.23 24.91 11.55
C THR A 231 2.51 24.05 11.61
N ASP A 232 3.17 23.99 12.77
CA ASP A 232 4.38 23.19 12.94
C ASP A 232 4.09 21.68 12.80
N SER A 233 2.96 21.20 13.34
CA SER A 233 2.51 19.82 13.19
C SER A 233 2.03 19.50 11.77
N ARG A 234 1.46 20.47 11.04
CA ARG A 234 1.10 20.30 9.62
C ARG A 234 2.30 20.15 8.71
N LEU A 235 3.43 20.75 9.05
CA LEU A 235 4.67 20.52 8.32
C LEU A 235 5.17 19.09 8.57
N GLN A 236 4.87 18.52 9.75
CA GLN A 236 5.28 17.19 10.16
C GLN A 236 4.33 16.07 9.75
N ILE A 237 3.09 16.35 9.34
CA ILE A 237 2.13 15.32 8.90
C ILE A 237 1.59 15.69 7.52
N GLN A 238 1.76 14.80 6.56
CA GLN A 238 1.34 14.98 5.18
C GLN A 238 0.28 13.94 4.78
N PRO A 239 -0.60 14.29 3.82
CA PRO A 239 -1.44 13.30 3.15
C PRO A 239 -0.61 12.13 2.59
N GLY A 240 -1.12 10.92 2.83
CA GLY A 240 -0.45 9.67 2.55
C GLY A 240 0.41 9.15 3.69
N ASP A 241 0.72 9.90 4.75
CA ASP A 241 1.47 9.36 5.90
C ASP A 241 0.74 8.19 6.56
N GLU A 242 1.46 7.13 6.90
CA GLU A 242 0.86 5.91 7.45
C GLU A 242 1.03 5.88 8.96
N VAL A 243 -0.08 5.68 9.68
CA VAL A 243 -0.10 5.59 11.14
C VAL A 243 0.26 4.16 11.57
N VAL A 244 1.42 4.04 12.22
CA VAL A 244 1.96 2.76 12.70
C VAL A 244 1.74 2.57 14.20
N GLN A 245 1.88 3.64 14.97
CA GLN A 245 1.76 3.63 16.43
C GLN A 245 0.96 4.83 16.90
N ILE A 246 0.10 4.60 17.88
CA ILE A 246 -0.66 5.61 18.62
C ILE A 246 -0.25 5.50 20.08
N ASN A 247 0.29 6.57 20.64
CA ASN A 247 0.94 6.60 21.93
C ASN A 247 2.00 5.48 22.01
N GLU A 248 1.88 4.56 22.97
CA GLU A 248 2.77 3.41 23.12
C GLU A 248 2.26 2.13 22.43
N GLN A 249 1.12 2.22 21.73
CA GLN A 249 0.42 1.08 21.14
C GLN A 249 0.64 1.05 19.62
N VAL A 250 1.21 -0.05 19.13
CA VAL A 250 1.29 -0.32 17.69
C VAL A 250 -0.09 -0.75 17.22
N VAL A 251 -0.59 -0.11 16.16
CA VAL A 251 -1.95 -0.32 15.63
C VAL A 251 -1.96 -0.99 14.26
N VAL A 252 -0.80 -1.43 13.79
CA VAL A 252 -0.64 -2.17 12.52
C VAL A 252 -1.50 -3.43 12.55
N GLY A 253 -2.33 -3.61 11.52
CA GLY A 253 -3.26 -4.72 11.39
C GLY A 253 -4.55 -4.57 12.19
N TRP A 254 -4.75 -3.46 12.92
CA TRP A 254 -6.00 -3.22 13.64
C TRP A 254 -7.10 -2.68 12.71
N PRO A 255 -8.35 -3.09 12.87
CA PRO A 255 -9.45 -2.50 12.12
C PRO A 255 -9.67 -1.05 12.54
N ARG A 256 -10.20 -0.23 11.62
CA ARG A 256 -10.46 1.21 11.82
C ARG A 256 -11.14 1.52 13.17
N LYS A 257 -12.14 0.72 13.54
CA LYS A 257 -12.89 0.87 14.81
C LYS A 257 -11.96 0.88 16.03
N ASN A 258 -11.01 -0.05 16.09
CA ASN A 258 -10.13 -0.22 17.23
C ASN A 258 -8.99 0.80 17.21
N MET A 259 -8.46 1.12 16.03
CA MET A 259 -7.50 2.21 15.86
C MET A 259 -8.08 3.55 16.33
N VAL A 260 -9.31 3.89 15.92
CA VAL A 260 -9.99 5.13 16.36
C VAL A 260 -10.24 5.13 17.87
N ARG A 261 -10.60 3.98 18.45
CA ARG A 261 -10.74 3.85 19.91
C ARG A 261 -9.44 4.17 20.64
N GLU A 262 -8.31 3.71 20.13
CA GLU A 262 -6.99 4.01 20.70
C GLU A 262 -6.61 5.47 20.50
N LEU A 263 -6.86 6.03 19.31
CA LEU A 263 -6.62 7.44 18.98
C LEU A 263 -7.34 8.41 19.93
N LEU A 264 -8.55 8.04 20.36
CA LEU A 264 -9.40 8.86 21.23
C LEU A 264 -9.26 8.54 22.72
N ARG A 265 -8.46 7.53 23.08
CA ARG A 265 -8.31 7.07 24.47
C ARG A 265 -7.69 8.14 25.36
N GLU A 266 -6.60 8.74 24.90
CA GLU A 266 -5.85 9.79 25.59
C GLU A 266 -5.55 10.90 24.57
N PRO A 267 -6.53 11.79 24.29
CA PRO A 267 -6.41 12.75 23.20
C PRO A 267 -5.47 13.92 23.51
N ALA A 268 -5.17 14.17 24.79
CA ALA A 268 -4.26 15.23 25.22
C ALA A 268 -2.82 14.72 25.21
N GLY A 269 -1.95 15.35 24.43
CA GLY A 269 -0.55 14.91 24.30
C GLY A 269 -0.41 13.62 23.50
N LEU A 270 -1.20 13.50 22.43
CA LEU A 270 -1.21 12.37 21.51
C LEU A 270 0.15 12.26 20.82
N SER A 271 0.76 11.08 20.92
CA SER A 271 1.97 10.77 20.15
C SER A 271 1.65 9.81 19.01
N LEU A 272 2.05 10.14 17.80
CA LEU A 272 1.93 9.25 16.65
C LEU A 272 3.33 8.83 16.18
N VAL A 273 3.50 7.57 15.81
CA VAL A 273 4.62 7.15 14.97
C VAL A 273 4.09 6.92 13.58
N LEU A 274 4.61 7.71 12.63
CA LEU A 274 4.22 7.68 11.24
C LEU A 274 5.32 7.03 10.41
N LYS A 275 4.95 6.14 9.49
CA LYS A 275 5.83 5.75 8.38
C LYS A 275 5.65 6.79 7.28
N LYS A 276 6.73 7.50 6.95
CA LYS A 276 6.74 8.66 6.06
C LYS A 276 7.85 8.55 5.02
N ILE A 277 7.71 9.28 3.92
CA ILE A 277 8.77 9.45 2.94
C ILE A 277 9.36 10.86 3.14
N PRO A 278 10.63 10.98 3.59
CA PRO A 278 11.24 12.28 3.80
C PRO A 278 11.25 13.10 2.51
N ILE A 279 10.94 14.39 2.61
CA ILE A 279 11.04 15.33 1.50
C ILE A 279 12.47 15.90 1.51
N PRO A 280 13.27 15.72 0.45
CA PRO A 280 14.61 16.30 0.37
C PRO A 280 14.58 17.84 0.43
N GLU A 281 15.59 18.47 1.05
CA GLU A 281 15.68 19.95 1.17
C GLU A 281 15.64 20.66 -0.18
N THR A 282 16.19 20.03 -1.22
CA THR A 282 15.97 20.41 -2.62
C THR A 282 15.18 19.29 -3.27
N PRO A 283 13.87 19.44 -3.51
CA PRO A 283 13.08 18.37 -4.12
C PRO A 283 13.64 18.04 -5.51
N PRO A 284 14.11 16.82 -5.77
CA PRO A 284 14.44 16.40 -7.13
C PRO A 284 13.14 16.49 -7.94
N GLN A 285 13.15 17.29 -9.01
CA GLN A 285 12.02 17.39 -9.91
C GLN A 285 12.24 16.43 -11.07
N VAL A 286 11.20 15.67 -11.43
CA VAL A 286 11.20 14.94 -12.70
C VAL A 286 11.22 15.98 -13.84
N THR A 287 12.32 16.03 -14.60
CA THR A 287 12.39 16.87 -15.81
C THR A 287 11.63 16.19 -16.93
N GLY A 288 10.35 16.57 -17.08
CA GLY A 288 9.41 15.98 -18.03
C GLY A 288 8.30 15.25 -17.28
N SER A 289 7.04 15.44 -17.67
CA SER A 289 5.95 14.61 -17.17
C SER A 289 6.32 13.14 -17.39
N VAL A 290 6.03 12.27 -16.42
CA VAL A 290 5.87 10.82 -16.70
C VAL A 290 4.59 10.68 -17.53
N GLN A 291 4.61 11.25 -18.73
CA GLN A 291 3.62 11.01 -19.75
C GLN A 291 3.91 9.59 -20.20
N VAL A 292 3.01 8.68 -19.85
CA VAL A 292 2.95 7.35 -20.44
C VAL A 292 3.02 7.57 -21.94
N CYS A 293 4.16 7.27 -22.57
CA CYS A 293 4.27 7.27 -24.02
C CYS A 293 3.44 6.09 -24.52
N LEU A 294 2.13 6.29 -24.62
CA LEU A 294 1.23 5.41 -25.34
C LEU A 294 1.67 5.46 -26.80
N GLY A 295 2.33 4.40 -27.25
CA GLY A 295 2.61 4.18 -28.66
C GLY A 295 1.30 4.09 -29.42
N GLY A 296 0.86 5.21 -29.97
CA GLY A 296 -0.25 5.33 -30.89
C GLY A 296 0.05 6.47 -31.86
N GLU A 297 0.13 6.14 -33.14
CA GLU A 297 0.55 6.99 -34.25
C GLU A 297 0.09 8.45 -34.13
N THR A 298 1.05 9.37 -34.07
CA THR A 298 0.78 10.80 -34.27
C THR A 298 0.39 11.04 -35.72
N VAL A 299 -0.92 11.05 -36.01
CA VAL A 299 -1.44 11.67 -37.23
C VAL A 299 -1.26 13.19 -37.05
N GLY A 300 -0.35 13.75 -37.85
CA GLY A 300 -0.01 15.16 -37.83
C GLY A 300 -1.22 16.06 -38.09
N SER A 301 -1.48 16.96 -37.15
CA SER A 301 -2.36 18.12 -37.34
C SER A 301 -1.48 19.36 -37.47
N SER A 302 -1.08 19.68 -38.69
CA SER A 302 -0.50 20.97 -39.05
C SER A 302 -1.60 22.03 -39.11
N HIS A 303 -1.62 22.97 -38.15
CA HIS A 303 -2.33 24.24 -38.29
C HIS A 303 -1.33 25.38 -38.55
N PRO A 304 -1.61 26.30 -39.50
CA PRO A 304 -0.68 27.35 -39.90
C PRO A 304 -0.66 28.54 -38.92
N PRO A 305 0.41 29.35 -38.90
CA PRO A 305 0.53 30.46 -37.96
C PRO A 305 -0.34 31.67 -38.34
N CYS A 306 -0.95 32.30 -37.33
CA CYS A 306 -1.70 33.55 -37.47
C CYS A 306 -0.74 34.75 -37.73
N PRO A 307 -1.14 35.75 -38.54
CA PRO A 307 -0.30 36.91 -38.85
C PRO A 307 -0.34 38.00 -37.75
N PRO A 308 0.67 38.89 -37.72
CA PRO A 308 0.82 39.87 -36.65
C PRO A 308 -0.16 41.05 -36.79
N GLN A 309 -0.72 41.50 -35.66
CA GLN A 309 -1.55 42.70 -35.59
C GLN A 309 -0.67 43.95 -35.57
N GLY A 310 -0.89 44.85 -36.55
CA GLY A 310 -0.37 46.21 -36.58
C GLY A 310 -1.29 47.20 -35.85
N PRO A 311 -0.83 48.45 -35.62
CA PRO A 311 -1.33 49.29 -34.53
C PRO A 311 -2.50 50.20 -34.93
N ILE A 312 -3.34 50.55 -33.94
CA ILE A 312 -4.12 51.78 -33.87
C ILE A 312 -3.87 52.40 -32.49
#